data_AF-A0AA43BX93-F1
#
_entry.id   AF-A0AA43BX93-F1
#
_cell.length_a   1.000
_cell.length_b   1.000
_cell.length_c   1.000
_cell.angle_alpha   90.00
_cell.angle_beta   90.00
_cell.angle_gamma   90.00
#
_symmetry.space_group_name_H-M   'P 1'
#
loop_
_entity.id
_entity.type
_entity.pdbx_description
1 polymer ?
#
loop_
_entity_poly.entity_id
_entity_poly.type
_entity_poly.pdbx_seq_one_letter_code
_entity_poly.pdbx_strand_id
1 'polypeptide(L)'
;MNSPSLPLARTVAALAAIAVASAVLPQTPAGLGTQSLTAQEPAPSPSAALLRRLAASADAFRNGQPVFVVASEVYPHDVIDVYADREAAFRAADSAGIDFHLYGPFVTPQDAGLPLIVLGCYKDDITTRYVCPPIMGGGQDPVFRMEEVDSLRITFFSNLRGPISIGMVRPPSSMIFTLDAFDRFIAPYYLHLFGPEYVVQMREQMMEYVRRGLGIR
;
A
#
# COMPACT_ATOMS: atom_id res chain seq x y z
N MET A 1 -45.48 -40.59 -7.17
CA MET A 1 -44.24 -40.91 -6.42
C MET A 1 -43.68 -39.58 -5.93
N ASN A 2 -44.31 -38.98 -4.91
CA ASN A 2 -43.96 -39.07 -3.47
C ASN A 2 -42.55 -38.55 -3.16
N SER A 3 -42.46 -37.25 -2.87
CA SER A 3 -41.45 -36.64 -1.98
C SER A 3 -41.62 -37.16 -0.55
N PRO A 4 -40.58 -37.10 0.32
CA PRO A 4 -40.38 -35.93 1.20
C PRO A 4 -38.87 -35.59 1.38
N SER A 5 -38.38 -34.34 1.48
CA SER A 5 -38.55 -33.26 2.48
C SER A 5 -38.19 -33.60 3.94
N LEU A 6 -37.50 -32.63 4.57
CA LEU A 6 -37.33 -32.31 6.02
C LEU A 6 -35.93 -32.59 6.66
N PRO A 7 -35.55 -31.94 7.79
CA PRO A 7 -35.32 -30.50 7.97
C PRO A 7 -34.18 -30.18 9.01
N LEU A 8 -34.21 -28.95 9.56
CA LEU A 8 -33.82 -28.51 10.92
C LEU A 8 -32.50 -27.75 11.14
N ALA A 9 -32.67 -26.42 11.12
CA ALA A 9 -32.23 -25.42 12.07
C ALA A 9 -31.43 -25.88 13.31
N ARG A 10 -30.41 -25.08 13.66
CA ARG A 10 -30.07 -24.77 15.05
C ARG A 10 -29.70 -23.30 15.23
N THR A 11 -30.61 -22.60 15.89
CA THR A 11 -30.43 -21.32 16.59
C THR A 11 -29.84 -21.62 17.97
N VAL A 12 -28.79 -20.91 18.39
CA VAL A 12 -28.40 -20.70 19.81
C VAL A 12 -27.75 -19.31 19.86
N ALA A 13 -28.50 -18.26 20.23
CA ALA A 13 -28.69 -17.72 21.57
C ALA A 13 -27.44 -17.02 22.14
N ALA A 14 -27.60 -15.71 22.35
CA ALA A 14 -26.68 -14.81 23.04
C ALA A 14 -26.61 -15.13 24.55
N LEU A 15 -25.45 -14.86 25.16
CA LEU A 15 -25.37 -14.57 26.58
C LEU A 15 -24.41 -13.39 26.81
N ALA A 16 -25.01 -12.28 27.25
CA ALA A 16 -24.32 -11.21 27.93
C ALA A 16 -23.94 -11.69 29.34
N ALA A 17 -22.73 -11.34 29.79
CA ALA A 17 -22.38 -11.37 31.20
C ALA A 17 -21.68 -10.06 31.54
N ILE A 18 -22.43 -9.18 32.19
CA ILE A 18 -21.92 -8.05 32.96
C ILE A 18 -21.43 -8.64 34.28
N ALA A 19 -20.13 -8.54 34.56
CA ALA A 19 -19.58 -8.78 35.89
C ALA A 19 -19.05 -7.45 36.43
N VAL A 20 -19.84 -6.82 37.31
CA VAL A 20 -19.38 -5.82 38.26
C VAL A 20 -18.90 -6.59 39.48
N ALA A 21 -17.62 -6.45 39.85
CA ALA A 21 -17.16 -6.85 41.16
C ALA A 21 -16.06 -5.91 41.66
N SER A 22 -16.31 -5.44 42.87
CA SER A 22 -15.69 -4.36 43.62
C SER A 22 -14.21 -4.55 43.94
N ALA A 23 -13.57 -3.40 44.19
CA ALA A 23 -12.22 -3.24 44.69
C ALA A 23 -11.97 -3.95 46.04
N VAL A 24 -10.79 -4.56 46.14
CA VAL A 24 -10.10 -4.87 47.39
C VAL A 24 -8.61 -4.52 47.20
N LEU A 25 -8.16 -3.46 47.85
CA LEU A 25 -6.77 -3.31 48.31
C LEU A 25 -6.71 -4.00 49.70
N PRO A 26 -5.58 -4.55 50.21
CA PRO A 26 -4.27 -3.89 50.13
C PRO A 26 -3.00 -4.78 50.29
N GLN A 27 -1.86 -4.07 50.38
CA GLN A 27 -0.60 -4.37 51.07
C GLN A 27 0.54 -5.11 50.34
N THR A 28 1.56 -4.28 50.13
CA THR A 28 2.96 -4.50 49.77
C THR A 28 3.71 -5.40 50.76
N PRO A 29 4.49 -6.38 50.28
CA PRO A 29 5.73 -6.77 50.93
C PRO A 29 6.89 -5.98 50.32
N ALA A 30 7.68 -5.39 51.21
CA ALA A 30 8.90 -4.69 50.92
C ALA A 30 10.02 -5.64 50.47
N GLY A 31 10.79 -5.20 49.48
CA GLY A 31 12.23 -5.43 49.43
C GLY A 31 12.73 -6.72 48.78
N LEU A 32 12.91 -6.68 47.45
CA LEU A 32 14.00 -7.36 46.76
C LEU A 32 14.53 -6.41 45.68
N GLY A 33 15.85 -6.25 45.68
CA GLY A 33 16.68 -5.27 44.96
C GLY A 33 16.10 -4.60 43.71
N THR A 34 16.15 -3.28 43.71
CA THR A 34 16.09 -2.44 42.51
C THR A 34 17.29 -2.77 41.62
N GLN A 35 17.20 -3.83 40.84
CA GLN A 35 17.91 -3.86 39.58
C GLN A 35 17.27 -2.75 38.76
N SER A 36 17.96 -1.61 38.69
CA SER A 36 17.71 -0.64 37.64
C SER A 36 17.96 -1.38 36.35
N LEU A 37 16.89 -1.93 35.77
CA LEU A 37 16.81 -2.17 34.35
C LEU A 37 17.05 -0.79 33.76
N THR A 38 18.30 -0.52 33.37
CA THR A 38 18.62 0.58 32.47
C THR A 38 17.56 0.54 31.38
N ALA A 39 16.72 1.58 31.34
CA ALA A 39 15.80 1.78 30.24
C ALA A 39 16.60 1.54 28.96
N GLN A 40 16.05 0.69 28.07
CA GLN A 40 16.57 0.52 26.71
C GLN A 40 17.03 1.89 26.21
N GLU A 41 18.25 1.97 25.67
CA GLU A 41 18.66 3.17 24.92
C GLU A 41 17.48 3.55 24.02
N PRO A 42 17.01 4.81 24.09
CA PRO A 42 15.90 5.24 23.25
C PRO A 42 16.33 4.96 21.81
N ALA A 43 15.61 4.03 21.16
CA ALA A 43 15.86 3.71 19.77
C ALA A 43 15.90 5.03 18.99
N PRO A 44 16.89 5.23 18.10
CA PRO A 44 17.03 6.48 17.38
C PRO A 44 15.70 6.80 16.71
N SER A 45 15.17 8.00 16.96
CA SER A 45 13.95 8.45 16.32
C SER A 45 14.09 8.33 14.81
N PRO A 46 13.11 7.74 14.10
CA PRO A 46 13.19 7.55 12.66
C PRO A 46 13.56 8.84 11.94
N SER A 47 14.48 8.75 10.96
CA SER A 47 14.87 9.92 10.17
C SER A 47 13.66 10.51 9.44
N ALA A 48 13.68 11.82 9.16
CA ALA A 48 12.61 12.46 8.38
C ALA A 48 12.44 11.82 6.99
N ALA A 49 13.52 11.31 6.39
CA ALA A 49 13.49 10.60 5.11
C ALA A 49 12.76 9.24 5.24
N LEU A 50 13.07 8.49 6.29
CA LEU A 50 12.39 7.22 6.60
C LEU A 50 10.90 7.46 6.88
N LEU A 51 10.55 8.46 7.69
CA LEU A 51 9.15 8.79 7.96
C LEU A 51 8.37 9.11 6.68
N ARG A 52 8.98 9.87 5.74
CA ARG A 52 8.36 10.13 4.43
C ARG A 52 8.15 8.85 3.63
N ARG A 53 9.12 7.93 3.66
CA ARG A 53 9.05 6.64 2.97
C ARG A 53 7.97 5.72 3.57
N LEU A 54 7.89 5.65 4.90
CA LEU A 54 6.87 4.91 5.63
C LEU A 54 5.47 5.49 5.36
N ALA A 55 5.33 6.82 5.41
CA ALA A 55 4.08 7.49 5.08
C ALA A 55 3.63 7.16 3.66
N ALA A 56 4.51 7.33 2.66
CA ALA A 56 4.21 6.99 1.27
C ALA A 56 3.79 5.51 1.08
N SER A 57 4.45 4.59 1.79
CA SER A 57 4.16 3.16 1.70
C SER A 57 2.84 2.79 2.37
N ALA A 58 2.56 3.33 3.56
CA ALA A 58 1.28 3.12 4.24
C ALA A 58 0.12 3.76 3.46
N ASP A 59 0.34 4.97 2.92
CA ASP A 59 -0.65 5.68 2.12
C ASP A 59 -1.08 4.79 0.93
N ALA A 60 -0.18 4.04 0.28
CA ALA A 60 -0.55 3.11 -0.81
C ALA A 60 -1.66 2.08 -0.46
N PHE A 61 -1.99 1.91 0.83
CA PHE A 61 -3.01 0.99 1.33
C PHE A 61 -4.16 1.73 2.03
N ARG A 62 -4.84 2.61 1.29
CA ARG A 62 -6.03 3.38 1.71
C ARG A 62 -7.33 2.58 1.79
N ASN A 63 -7.34 1.55 2.63
CA ASN A 63 -8.50 0.70 2.85
C ASN A 63 -9.21 0.96 4.19
N GLY A 64 -8.76 1.96 4.96
CA GLY A 64 -9.27 2.25 6.30
C GLY A 64 -8.86 1.21 7.36
N GLN A 65 -8.02 0.24 7.01
CA GLN A 65 -7.54 -0.82 7.90
C GLN A 65 -6.11 -0.52 8.36
N PRO A 66 -5.71 -1.05 9.54
CA PRO A 66 -4.33 -0.95 9.99
C PRO A 66 -3.40 -1.77 9.06
N VAL A 67 -2.25 -1.18 8.74
CA VAL A 67 -1.19 -1.83 7.96
C VAL A 67 0.17 -1.70 8.65
N PHE A 68 1.06 -2.65 8.38
CA PHE A 68 2.42 -2.71 8.89
C PHE A 68 3.41 -2.63 7.73
N VAL A 69 4.43 -1.80 7.84
CA VAL A 69 5.43 -1.59 6.80
C VAL A 69 6.75 -2.19 7.26
N VAL A 70 7.40 -2.99 6.42
CA VAL A 70 8.76 -3.47 6.70
C VAL A 70 9.74 -2.69 5.83
N ALA A 71 10.63 -1.93 6.48
CA ALA A 71 11.55 -1.04 5.78
C ALA A 71 12.92 -0.99 6.46
N SER A 72 13.95 -0.64 5.66
CA SER A 72 15.31 -0.48 6.15
C SER A 72 15.51 0.87 6.85
N GLU A 73 16.21 0.87 7.98
CA GLU A 73 16.70 2.10 8.63
C GLU A 73 17.84 2.77 7.86
N VAL A 74 18.54 2.02 7.00
CA VAL A 74 19.66 2.53 6.21
C VAL A 74 19.13 3.20 4.95
N TYR A 75 19.65 4.40 4.64
CA TYR A 75 19.35 5.09 3.38
C TYR A 75 19.73 4.19 2.18
N PRO A 76 18.86 4.00 1.17
CA PRO A 76 17.72 4.85 0.80
C PRO A 76 16.35 4.49 1.43
N HIS A 77 16.34 3.71 2.51
CA HIS A 77 15.14 3.22 3.20
C HIS A 77 14.31 2.29 2.30
N ASP A 78 14.95 1.20 1.85
CA ASP A 78 14.28 0.19 1.04
C ASP A 78 13.09 -0.41 1.79
N VAL A 79 11.96 -0.53 1.11
CA VAL A 79 10.71 -1.08 1.66
C VAL A 79 10.52 -2.45 1.04
N ILE A 80 10.36 -3.47 1.89
CA ILE A 80 10.13 -4.84 1.43
C ILE A 80 8.69 -4.95 0.94
N ASP A 81 7.75 -4.69 1.84
CA ASP A 81 6.32 -4.73 1.54
C ASP A 81 5.50 -4.08 2.67
N VAL A 82 4.19 -4.03 2.45
CA VAL A 82 3.18 -3.61 3.43
C VAL A 82 2.21 -4.77 3.68
N TYR A 83 1.95 -5.04 4.96
CA TYR A 83 1.22 -6.21 5.42
C TYR A 83 -0.03 -5.79 6.19
N ALA A 84 -1.13 -6.50 5.99
CA ALA A 84 -2.33 -6.37 6.84
C ALA A 84 -2.19 -7.10 8.19
N ASP A 85 -1.32 -8.11 8.25
CA ASP A 85 -1.08 -8.93 9.44
C ASP A 85 0.28 -8.61 10.08
N ARG A 86 0.29 -8.41 11.40
CA ARG A 86 1.50 -8.05 12.15
C ARG A 86 2.51 -9.19 12.17
N GLU A 87 2.04 -10.43 12.31
CA GLU A 87 2.96 -11.58 12.40
C GLU A 87 3.64 -11.84 11.06
N ALA A 88 2.92 -11.69 9.95
CA ALA A 88 3.48 -11.75 8.61
C ALA A 88 4.57 -10.69 8.40
N ALA A 89 4.31 -9.43 8.81
CA ALA A 89 5.31 -8.37 8.76
C ALA A 89 6.53 -8.68 9.63
N PHE A 90 6.32 -9.23 10.83
CA PHE A 90 7.42 -9.55 11.74
C PHE A 90 8.32 -10.64 11.15
N ARG A 91 7.75 -11.72 10.60
CA ARG A 91 8.51 -12.76 9.91
C ARG A 91 9.28 -12.22 8.71
N ALA A 92 8.68 -11.31 7.95
CA ALA A 92 9.33 -10.67 6.82
C ALA A 92 10.54 -9.82 7.26
N ALA A 93 10.39 -9.01 8.31
CA ALA A 93 11.47 -8.21 8.88
C ALA A 93 12.63 -9.10 9.36
N ASP A 94 12.32 -10.15 10.14
CA ASP A 94 13.31 -11.11 10.65
C ASP A 94 14.08 -11.80 9.51
N SER A 95 13.40 -12.16 8.43
CA SER A 95 14.02 -12.80 7.26
C SER A 95 14.89 -11.87 6.40
N ALA A 96 14.71 -10.56 6.52
CA ALA A 96 15.33 -9.58 5.63
C ALA A 96 16.68 -9.06 6.12
N GLY A 97 17.01 -9.30 7.39
CA GLY A 97 18.28 -8.93 8.01
C GLY A 97 18.16 -7.80 9.03
N ILE A 98 19.30 -7.48 9.65
CA ILE A 98 19.38 -6.63 10.85
C ILE A 98 18.95 -5.18 10.64
N ASP A 99 19.00 -4.68 9.41
CA ASP A 99 18.70 -3.28 9.09
C ASP A 99 17.21 -3.05 8.80
N PHE A 100 16.39 -4.12 8.76
CA PHE A 100 14.97 -4.05 8.44
C PHE A 100 14.12 -4.16 9.70
N HIS A 101 13.19 -3.21 9.83
CA HIS A 101 12.33 -3.11 10.99
C HIS A 101 10.87 -3.05 10.57
N LEU A 102 10.02 -3.53 11.48
CA LEU A 102 8.57 -3.44 11.37
C LEU A 102 8.11 -2.08 11.93
N TYR A 103 7.37 -1.34 11.13
CA TYR A 103 6.74 -0.08 11.48
C TYR A 103 5.22 -0.18 11.43
N GLY A 104 4.54 0.55 12.31
CA GLY A 104 3.08 0.61 12.39
C GLY A 104 2.52 0.09 13.72
N PRO A 105 1.19 -0.12 13.80
CA PRO A 105 0.23 -0.02 12.71
C PRO A 105 0.03 1.42 12.22
N PHE A 106 -0.13 1.59 10.91
CA PHE A 106 -0.57 2.83 10.29
C PHE A 106 -2.01 2.67 9.79
N VAL A 107 -2.83 3.70 9.95
CA VAL A 107 -4.20 3.73 9.41
C VAL A 107 -4.31 4.91 8.47
N THR A 108 -4.75 4.64 7.25
CA THR A 108 -4.91 5.64 6.19
C THR A 108 -6.39 5.76 5.81
N PRO A 109 -6.84 6.93 5.31
CA PRO A 109 -8.25 7.12 4.96
C PRO A 109 -8.70 6.08 3.92
N GLN A 110 -9.92 5.57 4.02
CA GLN A 110 -10.45 4.70 2.99
C GLN A 110 -10.78 5.51 1.73
N ASP A 111 -10.16 5.17 0.60
CA ASP A 111 -10.57 5.74 -0.69
C ASP A 111 -11.75 4.96 -1.26
N ALA A 112 -12.68 5.70 -1.86
CA ALA A 112 -13.75 5.12 -2.65
C ALA A 112 -13.22 4.86 -4.08
N GLY A 113 -12.67 3.67 -4.33
CA GLY A 113 -12.19 3.31 -5.66
C GLY A 113 -11.57 1.91 -5.74
N LEU A 114 -11.56 1.34 -6.95
CA LEU A 114 -10.78 0.14 -7.25
C LEU A 114 -9.34 0.55 -7.58
N PRO A 115 -8.31 -0.17 -7.12
CA PRO A 115 -6.94 0.08 -7.56
C PRO A 115 -6.84 -0.29 -9.05
N LEU A 116 -6.51 0.69 -9.88
CA LEU A 116 -6.39 0.55 -11.34
C LEU A 116 -4.95 0.77 -11.76
N ILE A 117 -4.47 0.00 -12.73
CA ILE A 117 -3.22 0.23 -13.45
C ILE A 117 -3.56 1.04 -14.70
N VAL A 118 -2.98 2.24 -14.79
CA VAL A 118 -3.05 3.10 -15.96
C VAL A 118 -1.70 3.12 -16.66
N LEU A 119 -1.67 2.69 -17.91
CA LEU A 119 -0.45 2.77 -18.71
C LEU A 119 -0.29 4.19 -19.27
N GLY A 120 0.72 4.91 -18.80
CA GLY A 120 1.06 6.24 -19.31
C GLY A 120 1.83 6.21 -20.64
N CYS A 121 1.79 7.32 -21.37
CA CYS A 121 2.73 7.55 -22.46
C CYS A 121 4.08 7.97 -21.88
N TYR A 122 5.18 7.57 -22.53
CA TYR A 122 6.49 8.11 -22.23
C TYR A 122 7.01 8.93 -23.41
N LYS A 123 7.88 9.91 -23.14
CA LYS A 123 8.58 10.62 -24.19
C LYS A 123 9.80 9.80 -24.59
N ASP A 124 9.88 9.40 -25.85
CA ASP A 124 11.09 8.81 -26.41
C ASP A 124 12.14 9.92 -26.56
N ASP A 125 13.25 9.81 -25.84
CA ASP A 125 14.32 10.80 -25.83
C ASP A 125 15.03 10.93 -27.18
N ILE A 126 14.99 9.89 -28.03
CA ILE A 126 15.65 9.90 -29.33
C ILE A 126 14.78 10.62 -30.36
N THR A 127 13.53 10.18 -30.51
CA THR A 127 12.63 10.74 -31.52
C THR A 127 11.91 11.99 -31.03
N THR A 128 11.98 12.28 -29.73
CA THR A 128 11.21 13.30 -28.99
C THR A 128 9.69 13.11 -29.06
N ARG A 129 9.22 11.98 -29.59
CA ARG A 129 7.81 11.65 -29.72
C ARG A 129 7.30 11.01 -28.43
N TYR A 130 6.03 11.27 -28.11
CA TYR A 130 5.34 10.50 -27.08
C TYR A 130 4.99 9.12 -27.65
N VAL A 131 5.49 8.07 -27.01
CA VAL A 131 5.14 6.69 -27.27
C VAL A 131 4.10 6.29 -26.24
N CYS A 132 2.88 6.06 -26.72
CA CYS A 132 1.77 5.60 -25.90
C CYS A 132 1.57 4.10 -26.07
N PRO A 133 1.03 3.41 -25.06
CA PRO A 133 0.60 2.02 -25.19
C PRO A 133 -0.31 1.86 -26.41
N PRO A 134 -0.16 0.78 -27.21
CA PRO A 134 -1.08 0.53 -28.30
C PRO A 134 -2.49 0.40 -27.74
N ILE A 135 -3.44 1.09 -28.37
CA ILE A 135 -4.87 0.89 -28.07
C ILE A 135 -5.16 -0.58 -28.34
N MET A 136 -5.53 -1.33 -27.30
CA MET A 136 -5.87 -2.75 -27.43
C MET A 136 -7.04 -2.84 -28.41
N GLY A 137 -6.99 -3.82 -29.33
CA GLY A 137 -7.96 -3.95 -30.42
C GLY A 137 -9.40 -3.83 -29.90
N GLY A 138 -10.12 -2.79 -30.32
CA GLY A 138 -11.44 -2.45 -29.79
C GLY A 138 -11.62 -0.99 -29.33
N GLY A 139 -10.56 -0.17 -29.35
CA GLY A 139 -10.67 1.24 -28.98
C GLY A 139 -10.67 1.49 -27.46
N GLN A 140 -10.38 0.47 -26.66
CA GLN A 140 -10.32 0.58 -25.21
C GLN A 140 -8.91 0.96 -24.76
N ASP A 141 -8.86 1.99 -23.92
CA ASP A 141 -7.65 2.42 -23.24
C ASP A 141 -7.21 1.31 -22.26
N PRO A 142 -5.92 0.89 -22.24
CA PRO A 142 -5.42 -0.19 -21.40
C PRO A 142 -5.38 0.21 -19.92
N VAL A 143 -6.55 0.13 -19.30
CA VAL A 143 -6.77 0.29 -17.86
C VAL A 143 -7.09 -1.09 -17.31
N PHE A 144 -6.28 -1.57 -16.38
CA PHE A 144 -6.45 -2.89 -15.77
C PHE A 144 -6.81 -2.73 -14.30
N ARG A 145 -7.65 -3.60 -13.75
CA ARG A 145 -7.76 -3.68 -12.29
C ARG A 145 -6.49 -4.35 -11.76
N MET A 146 -6.01 -3.92 -10.60
CA MET A 146 -4.82 -4.53 -10.00
C MET A 146 -4.99 -6.04 -9.77
N GLU A 147 -6.21 -6.49 -9.46
CA GLU A 147 -6.58 -7.90 -9.29
C GLU A 147 -6.53 -8.73 -10.58
N GLU A 148 -6.55 -8.09 -11.74
CA GLU A 148 -6.51 -8.74 -13.06
C GLU A 148 -5.06 -8.90 -13.58
N VAL A 149 -4.05 -8.39 -12.85
CA VAL A 149 -2.66 -8.38 -13.28
C VAL A 149 -1.83 -9.43 -12.55
N ASP A 150 -1.62 -10.57 -13.22
CA ASP A 150 -0.82 -11.68 -12.68
C ASP A 150 0.67 -11.33 -12.54
N SER A 151 1.22 -10.60 -13.52
CA SER A 151 2.63 -10.22 -13.55
C SER A 151 2.86 -8.93 -14.33
N LEU A 152 3.87 -8.17 -13.92
CA LEU A 152 4.31 -6.94 -14.55
C LEU A 152 5.77 -7.10 -14.99
N ARG A 153 6.10 -6.76 -16.24
CA ARG A 153 7.48 -6.70 -16.71
C ARG A 153 7.80 -5.29 -17.19
N ILE A 154 8.65 -4.61 -16.44
CA ILE A 154 9.12 -3.26 -16.77
C ILE A 154 10.44 -3.40 -17.53
N THR A 155 10.51 -2.88 -18.75
CA THR A 155 11.74 -2.89 -19.54
C THR A 155 12.25 -1.47 -19.73
N PHE A 156 13.45 -1.21 -19.20
CA PHE A 156 14.16 0.04 -19.36
C PHE A 156 15.08 -0.07 -20.57
N PHE A 157 14.92 0.83 -21.53
CA PHE A 157 15.85 0.94 -22.65
C PHE A 157 16.91 1.97 -22.32
N SER A 158 18.16 1.53 -22.18
CA SER A 158 19.31 2.43 -22.04
C SER A 158 20.14 2.41 -23.32
N ASN A 159 20.52 3.60 -23.79
CA ASN A 159 21.43 3.74 -24.94
C ASN A 159 22.81 3.09 -24.70
N LEU A 160 23.19 2.85 -23.44
CA LEU A 160 24.52 2.37 -23.06
C LEU A 160 24.60 0.86 -22.79
N ARG A 161 23.49 0.23 -22.37
CA ARG A 161 23.51 -1.14 -21.82
C ARG A 161 22.49 -2.10 -22.44
N GLY A 162 21.73 -1.65 -23.44
CA GLY A 162 20.63 -2.42 -24.00
C GLY A 162 19.42 -2.46 -23.07
N PRO A 163 18.38 -3.25 -23.41
CA PRO A 163 17.17 -3.35 -22.60
C PRO A 163 17.43 -4.10 -21.29
N ILE A 164 17.02 -3.50 -20.17
CA ILE A 164 17.02 -4.12 -18.83
C ILE A 164 15.57 -4.38 -18.46
N SER A 165 15.19 -5.65 -18.33
CA SER A 165 13.84 -6.03 -17.92
C SER A 165 13.81 -6.47 -16.46
N ILE A 166 12.91 -5.88 -15.68
CA ILE A 166 12.59 -6.28 -14.32
C ILE A 166 11.19 -6.89 -14.35
N GLY A 167 11.09 -8.17 -14.02
CA GLY A 167 9.83 -8.89 -13.90
C GLY A 167 9.38 -8.95 -12.43
N MET A 168 8.12 -8.68 -12.18
CA MET A 168 7.47 -8.80 -10.89
C MET A 168 6.27 -9.74 -11.03
N VAL A 169 6.23 -10.78 -10.20
CA VAL A 169 5.06 -11.65 -10.05
C VAL A 169 4.23 -11.04 -8.91
N ARG A 170 2.97 -10.68 -9.17
CA ARG A 170 2.13 -9.87 -8.26
C ARG A 170 2.81 -8.55 -7.88
N PRO A 171 2.83 -7.54 -8.78
CA PRO A 171 3.46 -6.26 -8.49
C PRO A 171 2.90 -5.66 -7.18
N PRO A 172 3.73 -5.07 -6.31
CA PRO A 172 3.24 -4.41 -5.11
C PRO A 172 2.37 -3.22 -5.50
N SER A 173 1.30 -2.97 -4.74
CA SER A 173 0.39 -1.84 -4.92
C SER A 173 1.04 -0.47 -4.75
N SER A 174 2.28 -0.44 -4.25
CA SER A 174 3.09 0.78 -4.09
C SER A 174 3.76 1.28 -5.37
N MET A 175 3.61 0.59 -6.51
CA MET A 175 4.12 1.07 -7.79
C MET A 175 3.27 2.21 -8.37
N ILE A 176 3.94 3.21 -8.95
CA ILE A 176 3.33 4.44 -9.52
C ILE A 176 2.64 4.13 -10.85
N PHE A 177 1.63 3.26 -10.81
CA PHE A 177 0.75 3.01 -11.94
C PHE A 177 -0.72 3.15 -11.56
N THR A 178 -1.00 3.53 -10.31
CA THR A 178 -2.36 3.77 -9.83
C THR A 178 -2.73 5.24 -9.90
N LEU A 179 -4.02 5.52 -10.11
CA LEU A 179 -4.56 6.88 -10.03
C LEU A 179 -4.27 7.54 -8.68
N ASP A 180 -4.27 6.73 -7.63
CA ASP A 180 -3.90 7.12 -6.28
C ASP A 180 -2.41 7.51 -6.18
N ALA A 181 -1.50 6.73 -6.78
CA ALA A 181 -0.09 7.10 -6.86
C ALA A 181 0.13 8.38 -7.69
N PHE A 182 -0.68 8.60 -8.73
CA PHE A 182 -0.69 9.87 -9.46
C PHE A 182 -1.02 11.04 -8.52
N ASP A 183 -2.05 10.94 -7.69
CA ASP A 183 -2.44 12.02 -6.77
C ASP A 183 -1.38 12.35 -5.70
N ARG A 184 -0.48 11.41 -5.42
CA ARG A 184 0.48 11.52 -4.32
C ARG A 184 1.89 11.86 -4.75
N PHE A 185 2.32 11.32 -5.87
CA PHE A 185 3.69 11.48 -6.33
C PHE A 185 3.77 12.42 -7.53
N ILE A 186 2.77 12.36 -8.41
CA ILE A 186 2.75 13.16 -9.64
C ILE A 186 2.10 14.51 -9.36
N ALA A 187 0.86 14.53 -8.84
CA ALA A 187 0.11 15.75 -8.63
C ALA A 187 0.84 16.80 -7.77
N PRO A 188 1.49 16.46 -6.62
CA PRO A 188 2.19 17.48 -5.83
C PRO A 188 3.44 18.03 -6.52
N TYR A 189 4.14 17.21 -7.31
CA TYR A 189 5.29 17.66 -8.11
C TYR A 189 4.85 18.68 -9.18
N TYR A 190 3.81 18.33 -9.95
CA TYR A 190 3.30 19.21 -11.00
C TYR A 190 2.55 20.43 -10.42
N LEU A 191 1.97 20.33 -9.23
CA LEU A 191 1.37 21.46 -8.51
C LEU A 191 2.40 22.55 -8.25
N HIS A 192 3.61 22.16 -7.80
CA HIS A 192 4.67 23.11 -7.52
C HIS A 192 5.22 23.79 -8.79
N LEU A 193 5.25 23.06 -9.91
CA LEU A 193 5.83 23.55 -11.17
C LEU A 193 4.85 24.39 -12.01
N PHE A 194 3.58 23.98 -12.07
CA PHE A 194 2.62 24.51 -13.05
C PHE A 194 1.36 25.09 -12.41
N GLY A 195 1.19 24.96 -11.10
CA GLY A 195 0.04 25.48 -10.37
C GLY A 195 -1.16 24.52 -10.30
N PRO A 196 -2.17 24.87 -9.49
CA PRO A 196 -3.31 24.00 -9.18
C PRO A 196 -4.22 23.75 -10.38
N GLU A 197 -4.43 24.72 -11.25
CA GLU A 197 -5.29 24.59 -12.44
C GLU A 197 -4.76 23.50 -13.38
N TYR A 198 -3.44 23.43 -13.55
CA TYR A 198 -2.80 22.41 -14.39
C TYR A 198 -3.00 21.01 -13.82
N VAL A 199 -2.86 20.84 -12.50
CA VAL A 199 -3.03 19.53 -11.84
C VAL A 199 -4.48 19.07 -11.88
N VAL A 200 -5.44 19.99 -11.72
CA VAL A 200 -6.87 19.67 -11.87
C VAL A 200 -7.14 19.19 -13.30
N GLN A 201 -6.67 19.90 -14.31
CA GLN A 201 -6.83 19.48 -15.71
C GLN A 201 -6.18 18.12 -15.97
N MET A 202 -4.97 17.90 -15.46
CA MET A 202 -4.25 16.63 -15.61
C MET A 202 -5.00 15.47 -14.96
N ARG A 203 -5.58 15.69 -13.77
CA ARG A 203 -6.43 14.71 -13.07
C ARG A 203 -7.72 14.43 -13.83
N GLU A 204 -8.39 15.46 -14.36
CA GLU A 204 -9.61 15.29 -15.16
C GLU A 204 -9.35 14.47 -16.43
N GLN A 205 -8.26 14.75 -17.15
CA GLN A 205 -7.84 13.98 -18.31
C GLN A 205 -7.55 12.52 -17.95
N MET A 206 -6.87 12.28 -16.82
CA MET A 206 -6.62 10.92 -16.31
C MET A 206 -7.92 10.20 -15.96
N MET A 207 -8.88 10.88 -15.33
CA MET A 207 -10.18 10.31 -15.00
C MET A 207 -11.01 10.01 -16.25
N GLU A 208 -10.95 10.87 -17.27
CA GLU A 208 -11.61 10.62 -18.54
C GLU A 208 -11.03 9.39 -19.23
N TYR A 209 -9.70 9.26 -19.24
CA TYR A 209 -9.00 8.07 -19.74
C TYR A 209 -9.44 6.80 -19.01
N VAL A 210 -9.50 6.84 -17.67
CA VAL A 210 -9.97 5.74 -16.84
C VAL A 210 -11.43 5.36 -17.16
N ARG A 211 -12.33 6.34 -17.25
CA ARG A 211 -13.74 6.11 -17.60
C ARG A 211 -13.89 5.45 -18.97
N ARG A 212 -13.12 5.93 -19.95
CA ARG A 212 -13.12 5.41 -21.32
C ARG A 212 -12.59 3.98 -21.38
N GLY A 213 -11.49 3.69 -20.69
CA GLY A 213 -10.92 2.33 -20.58
C GLY A 213 -11.86 1.34 -19.90
N LEU A 214 -12.58 1.77 -18.87
CA LEU A 214 -13.56 0.93 -18.16
C LEU A 214 -14.94 0.87 -18.82
N GLY A 215 -15.18 1.61 -19.92
CA GLY A 215 -16.48 1.69 -20.59
C GLY A 215 -17.58 2.38 -19.77
N ILE A 216 -17.21 3.21 -18.79
CA ILE A 216 -18.14 3.97 -17.94
C ILE A 216 -18.39 5.33 -18.62
N ARG A 217 -19.66 5.64 -18.95
CA ARG A 217 -20.07 6.92 -19.52
C ARG A 217 -20.53 7.89 -18.46
#